data_AF-A0A9E4A2A9-F1
#
_entry.id   AF-A0A9E4A2A9-F1
#
_cell.length_a   1.000
_cell.length_b   1.000
_cell.length_c   1.000
_cell.angle_alpha   90.00
_cell.angle_beta   90.00
_cell.angle_gamma   90.00
#
_symmetry.space_group_name_H-M   'P 1'
#
loop_
_entity.id
_entity.type
_entity.pdbx_description
1 polymer ?
#
loop_
_entity_poly.entity_id
_entity_poly.type
_entity_poly.pdbx_seq_one_letter_code
_entity_poly.pdbx_strand_id
1 'polypeptide(L)' 'MSAAPETDGAERSASNPLALAPSDFFERYFAFFRPGHQEGVVPSRIKELARLKVAALNDCDT' A
#
# COMPACT_ATOMS: atom_id res chain seq x y z
N MET A 1 -11.49 -25.39 -35.88
CA MET A 1 -10.58 -24.89 -34.83
C MET A 1 -11.44 -24.44 -33.67
N SER A 2 -11.49 -25.21 -32.58
CA SER A 2 -12.16 -24.81 -31.34
C SER A 2 -11.06 -24.40 -30.37
N ALA A 3 -11.06 -23.14 -29.95
CA ALA A 3 -10.08 -22.62 -29.00
C ALA A 3 -10.29 -23.25 -27.62
N ALA A 4 -9.19 -23.64 -26.97
CA ALA A 4 -9.19 -24.15 -25.61
C ALA A 4 -9.73 -23.10 -24.63
N PRO A 5 -10.44 -23.49 -23.56
CA PRO A 5 -10.88 -22.55 -22.55
C PRO A 5 -9.65 -21.97 -21.84
N GLU A 6 -9.48 -20.65 -21.90
CA GLU A 6 -8.53 -19.95 -21.05
C GLU A 6 -8.94 -20.21 -19.60
N THR A 7 -8.08 -20.89 -18.87
CA THR A 7 -8.24 -21.08 -17.43
C THR A 7 -8.18 -19.70 -16.79
N ASP A 8 -9.34 -19.20 -16.39
CA ASP A 8 -9.51 -18.02 -15.56
C ASP A 8 -8.76 -18.22 -14.24
N GLY A 9 -7.52 -17.77 -14.22
CA GLY A 9 -6.60 -17.87 -13.10
C GLY A 9 -6.81 -16.77 -12.05
N ALA A 10 -8.02 -16.24 -11.91
CA ALA A 10 -8.30 -15.05 -11.11
C ALA A 10 -9.17 -15.30 -9.85
N GLU A 11 -9.38 -16.54 -9.41
CA GLU A 11 -10.04 -16.79 -8.13
C GLU A 11 -9.07 -17.33 -7.06
N ARG A 12 -8.10 -16.50 -6.69
CA ARG A 12 -7.82 -16.33 -5.26
C ARG A 12 -8.61 -15.13 -4.80
N SER A 13 -9.80 -15.38 -4.24
CA SER A 13 -10.53 -14.36 -3.49
C SER A 13 -9.72 -13.99 -2.24
N ALA A 14 -8.69 -13.18 -2.43
CA ALA A 14 -8.12 -12.38 -1.37
C ALA A 14 -9.18 -11.31 -1.09
N SER A 15 -9.91 -11.48 -0.01
CA SER A 15 -10.82 -10.45 0.51
C SER A 15 -10.07 -9.12 0.51
N ASN A 16 -10.47 -8.17 -0.33
CA ASN A 16 -9.86 -6.84 -0.35
C ASN A 16 -10.30 -6.12 0.94
N PRO A 17 -9.45 -6.00 1.98
CA PRO A 17 -9.87 -5.42 3.25
C PRO A 17 -10.23 -3.93 3.11
N LEU A 18 -9.73 -3.27 2.06
CA LEU A 18 -10.03 -1.86 1.77
C LEU A 18 -11.46 -1.67 1.22
N ALA A 19 -12.16 -2.73 0.81
CA ALA A 19 -13.56 -2.65 0.41
C ALA A 19 -14.49 -2.26 1.57
N LEU A 20 -14.06 -2.46 2.82
CA LEU A 20 -14.80 -2.08 4.03
C LEU A 20 -14.38 -0.70 4.56
N ALA A 21 -13.39 -0.05 3.94
CA ALA A 21 -12.92 1.25 4.38
C ALA A 21 -13.98 2.34 4.09
N PRO A 22 -14.05 3.39 4.92
CA PRO A 22 -14.85 4.58 4.61
C PRO A 22 -14.50 5.16 3.24
N SER A 23 -15.46 5.78 2.56
CA SER A 23 -15.26 6.36 1.23
C SER A 23 -14.20 7.47 1.20
N ASP A 24 -13.96 8.14 2.34
CA ASP A 24 -12.97 9.20 2.52
C ASP A 24 -11.63 8.69 3.08
N PHE A 25 -11.45 7.37 3.21
CA PHE A 25 -10.28 6.76 3.86
C PHE A 25 -8.96 7.26 3.27
N PHE A 26 -8.82 7.25 1.94
CA PHE A 26 -7.59 7.67 1.29
C PHE A 26 -7.32 9.17 1.44
N GLU A 27 -8.36 10.00 1.42
CA GLU A 27 -8.21 11.44 1.65
C GLU A 27 -7.62 11.70 3.04
N ARG A 28 -8.19 11.07 4.07
CA ARG A 28 -7.71 11.17 5.45
C ARG A 28 -6.31 10.59 5.62
N TYR A 29 -6.04 9.43 5.02
CA TYR A 29 -4.72 8.80 5.05
C TYR A 29 -3.65 9.73 4.46
N PHE A 30 -3.91 10.33 3.29
CA PHE A 30 -2.93 11.20 2.64
C PHE A 30 -2.82 12.58 3.30
N ALA A 31 -3.89 13.10 3.90
CA ALA A 31 -3.82 14.30 4.73
C ALA A 31 -2.86 14.13 5.92
N PHE A 32 -2.83 12.94 6.52
CA PHE A 32 -1.86 12.58 7.56
C PHE A 32 -0.45 12.30 7.00
N PHE A 33 -0.35 11.51 5.92
CA PHE A 33 0.92 10.98 5.44
C PHE A 33 1.81 12.03 4.75
N ARG A 34 1.22 12.90 3.90
CA ARG A 34 1.99 13.79 3.01
C ARG A 34 2.91 14.76 3.75
N PRO A 35 2.49 15.47 4.82
CA PRO A 35 3.38 16.41 5.52
C PRO A 35 4.63 15.71 6.08
N GLY A 36 4.44 14.57 6.75
CA GLY A 36 5.53 13.77 7.28
C GLY A 36 6.46 13.23 6.19
N HIS A 37 5.92 12.89 5.02
CA HIS A 37 6.69 12.30 3.93
C HIS A 37 7.45 13.34 3.07
N GLN A 38 6.84 14.48 2.75
CA GLN A 38 7.34 15.42 1.75
C GLN A 38 7.93 16.72 2.35
N GLU A 39 7.51 17.11 3.56
CA GLU A 39 7.82 18.44 4.11
C GLU A 39 8.79 18.37 5.31
N GLY A 40 9.18 19.51 5.87
CA GLY A 40 10.04 19.57 7.05
C GLY A 40 11.54 19.50 6.75
N VAL A 41 12.34 19.33 7.81
CA VAL A 41 13.80 19.54 7.78
C VAL A 41 14.58 18.33 7.25
N VAL A 42 14.06 17.12 7.46
CA VAL A 42 14.75 15.88 7.12
C VAL A 42 14.57 15.57 5.63
N PRO A 43 15.64 15.29 4.86
CA PRO A 43 15.51 14.92 3.45
C PRO A 43 14.67 13.66 3.22
N SER A 44 13.89 13.61 2.14
CA SER A 44 12.98 12.49 1.84
C SER A 44 13.69 11.14 1.80
N ARG A 45 14.93 11.10 1.30
CA ARG A 45 15.73 9.85 1.27
C ARG A 45 16.00 9.31 2.69
N ILE A 46 16.26 10.18 3.66
CA ILE A 46 16.52 9.76 5.05
C ILE A 46 15.22 9.26 5.70
N LYS A 47 14.09 9.92 5.43
CA LYS A 47 12.77 9.43 5.87
C LYS A 47 12.45 8.05 5.33
N GLU A 48 12.78 7.80 4.07
CA GLU A 48 12.56 6.49 3.44
C GLU A 48 13.40 5.39 4.10
N LEU A 49 14.67 5.68 4.44
CA LEU A 49 15.49 4.74 5.22
C LEU A 49 14.87 4.44 6.60
N ALA A 50 14.32 5.45 7.27
CA ALA A 50 13.61 5.26 8.53
C ALA A 50 12.34 4.41 8.34
N ARG A 51 11.54 4.66 7.29
CA ARG A 51 10.35 3.87 6.93
C ARG A 51 10.72 2.39 6.75
N LEU A 52 11.75 2.09 5.95
CA LEU A 52 12.22 0.73 5.70
C LEU A 52 12.68 0.04 6.98
N LYS A 53 13.42 0.75 7.85
CA LYS A 53 13.85 0.18 9.14
C LYS A 53 12.66 -0.12 10.05
N VAL A 54 11.67 0.78 10.13
CA VAL A 54 10.45 0.55 10.91
C VAL A 54 9.68 -0.65 10.36
N ALA A 55 9.54 -0.77 9.04
CA ALA A 55 8.84 -1.89 8.45
C ALA A 55 9.52 -3.23 8.73
N ALA A 56 10.86 -3.29 8.60
CA ALA A 56 11.64 -4.46 8.97
C ALA A 56 11.52 -4.83 10.46
N LEU A 57 11.34 -3.85 11.36
CA LEU A 57 11.09 -4.12 12.79
C LEU A 57 9.68 -4.66 13.07
N ASN A 58 8.76 -4.51 12.13
CA ASN A 58 7.36 -4.95 12.26
C ASN A 58 7.04 -6.14 11.35
N ASP A 59 8.07 -6.83 10.83
CA ASP A 59 7.94 -7.93 9.86
C ASP A 59 6.99 -7.58 8.70
N CYS A 60 7.01 -6.31 8.30
CA CYS A 60 6.22 -5.79 7.20
C CYS A 60 7.02 -5.91 5.91
N ASP A 61 6.48 -6.66 4.95
CA ASP A 61 7.06 -6.80 3.61
C ASP A 61 6.95 -5.47 2.85
N THR A 62 8.07 -4.95 2.33
CA THR A 62 8.16 -3.59 1.76
C THR A 62 8.73 -3.54 0.36
#